data_AF-A0A7W9XJS4-F1
#
_entry.id   AF-A0A7W9XJS4-F1
#
_cell.length_a   1.000
_cell.length_b   1.000
_cell.length_c   1.000
_cell.angle_alpha   90.00
_cell.angle_beta   90.00
_cell.angle_gamma   90.00
#
_symmetry.space_group_name_H-M   'P 1'
#
loop_
_entity.id
_entity.type
_entity.pdbx_description
1 polymer ?
#
loop_
_entity_poly.entity_id
_entity_poly.type
_entity_poly.pdbx_seq_one_letter_code
_entity_poly.pdbx_strand_id
1 'polypeptide(L)'
;MINRFYLSALVIGTVTAIAGCGSNEPKTTAAPPAAKKSELMAPFRFHKLIEVSPGQSYDILSWGRGSQDAGSFMILHSDSSAIKYTTTTGDLDGAIVDVYNADMDVDGNPEILIQAKSKDTTNYASIYAFEFSNNKANKLDFPRLNNSQRKGYRGNDNFYIRDGKLIREFPIYNGSGKDAKPSGAKRQLEYGLRSNEFTVKQLSKDSVEVATKQPVAANTAVKQTTDTKASSKSSEKKKSSSKSKKKKHRRHHREE
;
A
#
# COMPACT_ATOMS: atom_id res chain seq x y z
N MET A 1 88.71 57.32 -72.53
CA MET A 1 88.43 57.65 -71.12
C MET A 1 86.97 57.30 -70.83
N ILE A 2 86.77 56.50 -69.79
CA ILE A 2 85.65 56.56 -68.82
C ILE A 2 84.25 56.14 -69.34
N ASN A 3 83.98 54.86 -69.08
CA ASN A 3 82.74 54.10 -68.84
C ASN A 3 81.44 54.89 -68.54
N ARG A 4 80.22 54.41 -68.84
CA ARG A 4 79.71 53.25 -69.62
C ARG A 4 78.21 53.48 -69.86
N PHE A 5 77.74 52.88 -70.96
CA PHE A 5 76.41 52.93 -71.58
C PHE A 5 75.28 52.20 -70.79
N TYR A 6 74.05 52.75 -70.91
CA TYR A 6 72.66 52.21 -71.02
C TYR A 6 72.35 50.72 -70.69
N LEU A 7 71.16 50.25 -70.29
CA LEU A 7 69.82 50.45 -70.90
C LEU A 7 68.72 49.67 -70.09
N SER A 8 67.48 50.20 -70.08
CA SER A 8 66.15 49.50 -70.09
C SER A 8 65.61 48.66 -68.90
N ALA A 9 64.51 49.18 -68.34
CA ALA A 9 63.12 48.66 -68.42
C ALA A 9 62.44 47.94 -67.23
N LEU A 10 61.19 48.41 -67.00
CA LEU A 10 59.94 47.63 -66.87
C LEU A 10 59.27 47.48 -65.47
N VAL A 11 58.20 48.28 -65.27
CA VAL A 11 56.80 47.99 -64.84
C VAL A 11 56.50 47.26 -63.52
N ILE A 12 55.27 47.56 -63.04
CA ILE A 12 54.38 46.90 -62.05
C ILE A 12 54.51 47.56 -60.66
N GLY A 13 53.54 48.27 -60.08
CA GLY A 13 52.08 48.30 -60.25
C GLY A 13 51.40 47.69 -59.02
N THR A 14 50.44 48.41 -58.41
CA THR A 14 49.46 47.99 -57.38
C THR A 14 49.98 47.78 -55.95
N VAL A 15 49.28 48.10 -54.83
CA VAL A 15 47.92 48.62 -54.55
C VAL A 15 47.94 49.22 -53.14
N THR A 16 47.25 50.33 -52.94
CA THR A 16 46.98 50.95 -51.63
C THR A 16 45.83 50.20 -50.94
N ALA A 17 46.02 49.71 -49.71
CA ALA A 17 44.93 49.29 -48.85
C ALA A 17 45.16 49.79 -47.41
N ILE A 18 44.23 50.62 -46.97
CA ILE A 18 44.15 51.21 -45.63
C ILE A 18 43.75 50.10 -44.66
N ALA A 19 44.65 49.72 -43.75
CA ALA A 19 44.29 48.86 -42.62
C ALA A 19 43.63 49.71 -41.54
N GLY A 20 42.29 49.75 -41.53
CA GLY A 20 41.50 50.26 -40.42
C GLY A 20 41.59 49.32 -39.22
N CYS A 21 41.81 49.88 -38.03
CA CYS A 21 41.68 49.18 -36.76
C CYS A 21 40.22 48.76 -36.55
N GLY A 22 39.91 47.50 -36.81
CA GLY A 22 38.73 46.82 -36.28
C GLY A 22 39.16 46.01 -35.05
N SER A 23 38.74 46.45 -33.86
CA SER A 23 38.91 45.72 -32.61
C SER A 23 38.15 44.39 -32.67
N ASN A 24 38.86 43.31 -32.98
CA ASN A 24 38.38 41.96 -32.73
C ASN A 24 38.38 41.72 -31.22
N GLU A 25 37.25 41.94 -30.56
CA GLU A 25 37.03 41.40 -29.23
C GLU A 25 36.98 39.87 -29.33
N PRO A 26 37.85 39.12 -28.60
CA PRO A 26 37.65 37.69 -28.47
C PRO A 26 36.34 37.48 -27.72
N LYS A 27 35.37 36.80 -28.35
CA LYS A 27 34.19 36.28 -27.66
C LYS A 27 34.69 35.48 -26.46
N THR A 28 34.50 36.04 -25.28
CA THR A 28 34.74 35.33 -24.02
C THR A 28 33.74 34.20 -23.99
N THR A 29 34.21 32.98 -24.23
CA THR A 29 33.44 31.76 -24.02
C THR A 29 33.02 31.78 -22.56
N ALA A 30 31.72 31.87 -22.30
CA ALA A 30 31.19 31.76 -20.94
C ALA A 30 31.74 30.48 -20.31
N ALA A 31 32.29 30.59 -19.10
CA ALA A 31 32.72 29.45 -18.33
C ALA A 31 31.56 28.44 -18.25
N PRO A 32 31.82 27.12 -18.35
CA PRO A 32 30.78 26.11 -18.18
C PRO A 32 29.99 26.40 -16.91
N PRO A 33 28.65 26.33 -16.95
CA PRO A 33 27.84 26.57 -15.76
C PRO A 33 28.38 25.66 -14.65
N ALA A 34 28.76 26.28 -13.53
CA ALA A 34 29.24 25.56 -12.36
C ALA A 34 28.27 24.43 -12.06
N ALA A 35 28.77 23.20 -12.04
CA ALA A 35 27.95 22.02 -11.83
C ALA A 35 27.09 22.26 -10.59
N LYS A 36 25.76 22.25 -10.75
CA LYS A 36 24.83 22.38 -9.63
C LYS A 36 25.24 21.34 -8.60
N LYS A 37 25.63 21.80 -7.41
CA LYS A 37 25.95 20.94 -6.28
C LYS A 37 24.78 19.99 -6.09
N SER A 38 25.01 18.69 -6.30
CA SER A 38 23.97 17.67 -6.22
C SER A 38 23.31 17.75 -4.84
N GLU A 39 22.02 18.09 -4.82
CA GLU A 39 21.25 18.13 -3.58
C GLU A 39 21.00 16.69 -3.14
N LEU A 40 21.40 16.37 -1.90
CA LEU A 40 21.19 15.04 -1.34
C LEU A 40 19.69 14.82 -1.17
N MET A 41 19.13 13.88 -1.94
CA MET A 41 17.72 13.50 -1.80
C MET A 41 17.42 13.08 -0.35
N ALA A 42 16.27 13.55 0.16
CA ALA A 42 15.75 13.16 1.46
C ALA A 42 15.60 11.63 1.51
N PRO A 43 16.20 10.95 2.51
CA PRO A 43 16.20 9.50 2.54
C PRO A 43 14.84 8.93 2.96
N PHE A 44 14.11 9.60 3.85
CA PHE A 44 12.83 9.13 4.37
C PHE A 44 11.67 9.58 3.48
N ARG A 45 10.79 8.64 3.16
CA ARG A 45 9.69 8.86 2.20
C ARG A 45 8.31 8.68 2.81
N PHE A 46 8.24 8.01 3.96
CA PHE A 46 7.03 7.76 4.73
C PHE A 46 7.38 7.79 6.21
N HIS A 47 6.47 8.32 7.02
CA HIS A 47 6.50 8.22 8.48
C HIS A 47 5.08 8.18 9.02
N LYS A 48 4.78 7.20 9.86
CA LYS A 48 3.54 7.13 10.64
C LYS A 48 3.84 6.62 12.04
N LEU A 49 3.34 7.34 13.04
CA LEU A 49 3.35 6.93 14.44
C LEU A 49 2.04 6.19 14.75
N ILE A 50 2.15 5.05 15.42
CA ILE A 50 1.03 4.29 15.97
C ILE A 50 1.28 4.12 17.46
N GLU A 51 0.38 4.65 18.29
CA GLU A 51 0.36 4.37 19.72
C GLU A 51 -0.74 3.33 19.99
N VAL A 52 -0.36 2.19 20.57
CA VAL A 52 -1.30 1.09 20.84
C VAL A 52 -1.81 1.12 22.28
N SER A 53 -1.02 1.66 23.20
CA SER A 53 -1.38 1.94 24.58
C SER A 53 -0.40 2.98 25.15
N PRO A 54 -0.72 3.63 26.28
CA PRO A 54 0.15 4.65 26.86
C PRO A 54 1.59 4.18 27.02
N GLY A 55 2.51 4.84 26.31
CA GLY A 55 3.93 4.54 26.38
C GLY A 55 4.40 3.34 25.55
N GLN A 56 3.51 2.73 24.76
CA GLN A 56 3.81 1.71 23.74
C GLN A 56 3.50 2.27 22.35
N SER A 57 4.54 2.58 21.59
CA SER A 57 4.40 3.19 20.27
C SER A 57 5.32 2.59 19.22
N TYR A 58 4.91 2.74 17.96
CA TYR A 58 5.60 2.25 16.79
C TYR A 58 5.73 3.39 15.78
N ASP A 59 6.97 3.82 15.51
CA ASP A 59 7.26 4.69 14.37
C ASP A 59 7.61 3.83 13.16
N ILE A 60 6.79 3.91 12.12
CA ILE A 60 7.04 3.23 10.86
C ILE A 60 7.59 4.22 9.86
N LEU A 61 8.79 3.95 9.36
CA LEU A 61 9.46 4.77 8.36
C LEU A 61 9.76 3.93 7.11
N SER A 62 9.78 4.59 5.95
CA SER A 62 10.45 4.04 4.75
C SER A 62 11.66 4.87 4.40
N TRP A 63 12.71 4.22 3.89
CA TRP A 63 13.97 4.88 3.54
C TRP A 63 14.55 4.39 2.21
N GLY A 64 15.24 5.29 1.50
CA GLY A 64 15.97 5.01 0.26
C GLY A 64 16.26 6.30 -0.53
N ARG A 65 17.35 6.32 -1.30
CA ARG A 65 17.69 7.41 -2.24
C ARG A 65 17.60 6.94 -3.70
N GLY A 66 17.28 7.83 -4.62
CA GLY A 66 17.08 7.50 -6.03
C GLY A 66 15.68 6.94 -6.30
N SER A 67 15.61 5.80 -7.00
CA SER A 67 14.33 5.20 -7.44
C SER A 67 13.37 4.97 -6.27
N GLN A 68 12.08 5.21 -6.53
CA GLN A 68 10.98 4.94 -5.59
C GLN A 68 10.39 3.54 -5.73
N ASP A 69 11.00 2.70 -6.57
CA ASP A 69 10.50 1.36 -6.88
C ASP A 69 10.91 0.33 -5.83
N ALA A 70 11.91 0.67 -5.01
CA ALA A 70 12.36 -0.14 -3.90
C ALA A 70 12.93 0.77 -2.80
N GLY A 71 13.11 0.18 -1.62
CA GLY A 71 13.77 0.78 -0.48
C GLY A 71 13.83 -0.24 0.66
N SER A 72 13.79 0.25 1.89
CA SER A 72 13.48 -0.59 3.04
C SER A 72 12.56 0.16 4.00
N PHE A 73 11.99 -0.55 4.95
CA PHE A 73 11.22 0.03 6.06
C PHE A 73 11.91 -0.23 7.39
N MET A 74 11.53 0.59 8.37
CA MET A 74 11.95 0.48 9.77
C MET A 74 10.70 0.61 10.63
N ILE A 75 10.56 -0.24 11.64
CA ILE A 75 9.59 -0.13 12.73
C ILE A 75 10.39 0.12 13.99
N LEU A 76 10.27 1.30 14.57
CA LEU A 76 10.90 1.67 15.83
C LEU A 76 9.87 1.50 16.93
N HIS A 77 10.00 0.44 17.71
CA HIS A 77 9.11 0.15 18.84
C HIS A 77 9.68 0.75 20.11
N SER A 78 8.87 1.57 20.78
CA SER A 78 9.20 2.20 22.06
C SER A 78 8.24 1.71 23.14
N ASP A 79 8.81 1.08 24.17
CA ASP A 79 8.17 0.74 25.44
C ASP A 79 8.83 1.60 26.53
N SER A 80 8.27 2.80 26.71
CA SER A 80 8.79 3.77 27.67
C SER A 80 8.68 3.30 29.11
N SER A 81 7.66 2.48 29.42
CA SER A 81 7.42 1.96 30.77
C SER A 81 8.48 0.96 31.20
N ALA A 82 8.94 0.12 30.25
CA ALA A 82 10.00 -0.86 30.47
C ALA A 82 11.39 -0.32 30.11
N ILE A 83 11.51 0.91 29.60
CA ILE A 83 12.74 1.51 29.06
C ILE A 83 13.35 0.58 28.00
N LYS A 84 12.51 0.08 27.10
CA LYS A 84 12.91 -0.81 26.01
C LYS A 84 12.60 -0.17 24.68
N TYR A 85 13.58 -0.20 23.79
CA TYR A 85 13.50 0.38 22.46
C TYR A 85 14.07 -0.64 21.49
N THR A 86 13.27 -1.05 20.51
CA THR A 86 13.68 -2.07 19.54
C THR A 86 13.42 -1.61 18.12
N THR A 87 14.21 -2.14 17.19
CA THR A 87 14.12 -1.80 15.78
C THR A 87 13.90 -3.08 14.99
N THR A 88 12.88 -3.05 14.14
CA THR A 88 12.64 -4.10 13.13
C THR A 88 12.82 -3.47 11.76
N THR A 89 13.51 -4.15 10.84
CA THR A 89 13.74 -3.66 9.48
C THR A 89 13.36 -4.71 8.46
N GLY A 90 13.13 -4.29 7.22
CA GLY A 90 12.92 -5.20 6.11
C GLY A 90 12.94 -4.48 4.76
N ASP A 91 13.23 -5.23 3.70
CA ASP A 91 13.21 -4.70 2.34
C ASP A 91 11.80 -4.30 1.91
N LEU A 92 11.71 -3.22 1.15
CA LEU A 92 10.46 -2.65 0.66
C LEU A 92 10.46 -2.71 -0.87
N ASP A 93 9.45 -3.37 -1.42
CA ASP A 93 9.13 -3.32 -2.85
C ASP A 93 8.04 -2.27 -3.07
N GLY A 94 8.40 -1.18 -3.75
CA GLY A 94 7.57 -0.01 -3.98
C GLY A 94 7.55 0.99 -2.82
N ALA A 95 6.37 1.55 -2.58
CA ALA A 95 6.15 2.61 -1.59
C ALA A 95 5.09 2.22 -0.56
N ILE A 96 5.31 2.59 0.71
CA ILE A 96 4.29 2.44 1.75
C ILE A 96 3.11 3.36 1.43
N VAL A 97 1.91 2.79 1.41
CA VAL A 97 0.64 3.50 1.20
C VAL A 97 0.03 3.84 2.55
N ASP A 98 -0.04 2.87 3.45
CA ASP A 98 -0.55 3.06 4.80
C ASP A 98 0.00 1.98 5.74
N VAL A 99 -0.21 2.16 7.04
CA VAL A 99 0.09 1.18 8.08
C VAL A 99 -1.14 1.04 8.98
N TYR A 100 -1.52 -0.20 9.25
CA TYR A 100 -2.64 -0.53 10.12
C TYR A 100 -2.13 -1.18 11.39
N ASN A 101 -2.87 -0.97 12.48
CA ASN A 101 -2.70 -1.73 13.71
C ASN A 101 -4.01 -2.45 14.06
N ALA A 102 -3.87 -3.66 14.56
CA ALA A 102 -4.97 -4.45 15.09
C ALA A 102 -4.44 -5.40 16.18
N ASP A 103 -5.36 -6.04 16.90
CA ASP A 103 -5.12 -7.23 17.71
C ASP A 103 -6.08 -8.29 17.15
N MET A 104 -5.62 -8.98 16.11
CA MET A 104 -6.46 -9.74 15.18
C MET A 104 -6.92 -11.08 15.73
N ASP A 105 -6.20 -11.63 16.71
CA ASP A 105 -6.56 -12.86 17.42
C ASP A 105 -6.88 -12.65 18.92
N VAL A 106 -6.87 -11.41 19.39
CA VAL A 106 -7.36 -10.98 20.72
C VAL A 106 -6.50 -11.56 21.84
N ASP A 107 -5.19 -11.56 21.63
CA ASP A 107 -4.20 -12.04 22.61
C ASP A 107 -3.49 -10.89 23.35
N GLY A 108 -3.78 -9.64 22.97
CA GLY A 108 -3.21 -8.42 23.55
C GLY A 108 -1.89 -7.98 22.92
N ASN A 109 -1.34 -8.75 21.98
CA ASN A 109 -0.19 -8.37 21.18
C ASN A 109 -0.66 -7.64 19.92
N PRO A 110 -0.12 -6.46 19.59
CA PRO A 110 -0.53 -5.76 18.39
C PRO A 110 0.12 -6.35 17.13
N GLU A 111 -0.66 -6.49 16.07
CA GLU A 111 -0.15 -6.59 14.70
C GLU A 111 0.04 -5.21 14.09
N ILE A 112 1.23 -4.97 13.52
CA ILE A 112 1.51 -3.85 12.63
C ILE A 112 1.56 -4.38 11.20
N LEU A 113 0.69 -3.84 10.35
CA LEU A 113 0.49 -4.27 8.96
C LEU A 113 0.85 -3.12 8.02
N ILE A 114 2.01 -3.21 7.38
CA ILE A 114 2.51 -2.19 6.45
C ILE A 114 2.02 -2.52 5.05
N GLN A 115 1.15 -1.69 4.50
CA GLN A 115 0.72 -1.78 3.11
C GLN A 115 1.71 -1.07 2.20
N ALA A 116 2.22 -1.79 1.22
CA ALA A 116 3.02 -1.24 0.14
C ALA A 116 2.37 -1.45 -1.22
N LYS A 117 2.61 -0.52 -2.12
CA LYS A 117 2.22 -0.61 -3.54
C LYS A 117 3.48 -0.69 -4.38
N SER A 118 3.64 -1.79 -5.11
CA SER A 118 4.75 -2.00 -6.05
C SER A 118 4.37 -1.59 -7.47
N LYS A 119 5.37 -1.58 -8.37
CA LYS A 119 5.16 -1.45 -9.82
C LYS A 119 4.80 -2.78 -10.50
N ASP A 120 4.75 -3.89 -9.75
CA ASP A 120 4.35 -5.19 -10.29
C ASP A 120 2.91 -5.15 -10.79
N THR A 121 2.70 -5.67 -12.00
CA THR A 121 1.39 -5.75 -12.66
C THR A 121 0.62 -7.03 -12.28
N THR A 122 1.24 -7.91 -11.49
CA THR A 122 0.67 -9.12 -10.92
C THR A 122 0.32 -8.92 -9.45
N ASN A 123 1.23 -8.36 -8.67
CA ASN A 123 1.07 -8.11 -7.23
C ASN A 123 1.09 -6.61 -6.92
N TYR A 124 0.03 -5.89 -7.29
CA TYR A 124 -0.07 -4.45 -7.09
C TYR A 124 0.03 -3.98 -5.62
N ALA A 125 -0.29 -4.85 -4.67
CA ALA A 125 -0.30 -4.54 -3.25
C ALA A 125 0.30 -5.68 -2.43
N SER A 126 1.15 -5.32 -1.49
CA SER A 126 1.82 -6.20 -0.54
C SER A 126 1.52 -5.75 0.90
N ILE A 127 1.43 -6.70 1.82
CA ILE A 127 1.35 -6.43 3.26
C ILE A 127 2.58 -7.07 3.91
N TYR A 128 3.34 -6.26 4.63
CA TYR A 128 4.38 -6.75 5.54
C TYR A 128 3.78 -6.75 6.95
N ALA A 129 3.58 -7.93 7.51
CA ALA A 129 2.87 -8.12 8.77
C ALA A 129 3.83 -8.55 9.88
N PHE A 130 3.68 -7.94 11.04
CA PHE A 130 4.45 -8.27 12.24
C PHE A 130 3.53 -8.24 13.45
N GLU A 131 3.55 -9.30 14.26
CA GLU A 131 3.00 -9.29 15.62
C GLU A 131 4.12 -8.87 16.57
N PHE A 132 3.81 -8.00 17.53
CA PHE A 132 4.77 -7.58 18.54
C PHE A 132 4.40 -8.14 19.91
N SER A 133 5.22 -9.07 20.41
CA SER A 133 5.06 -9.63 21.74
C SER A 133 6.36 -9.52 22.53
N ASN A 134 6.27 -9.12 23.80
CA ASN A 134 7.42 -9.00 24.70
C ASN A 134 8.61 -8.20 24.13
N ASN A 135 8.36 -7.07 23.45
CA ASN A 135 9.37 -6.25 22.76
C ASN A 135 10.13 -6.99 21.63
N LYS A 136 9.53 -8.01 21.03
CA LYS A 136 10.07 -8.70 19.86
C LYS A 136 9.05 -8.65 18.72
N ALA A 137 9.56 -8.50 17.50
CA ALA A 137 8.74 -8.59 16.30
C ALA A 137 8.76 -10.02 15.75
N ASN A 138 7.59 -10.62 15.64
CA ASN A 138 7.36 -11.89 14.96
C ASN A 138 6.83 -11.57 13.57
N LYS A 139 7.60 -11.88 12.52
CA LYS A 139 7.15 -11.70 11.15
C LYS A 139 6.03 -12.71 10.84
N LEU A 140 4.94 -12.23 10.26
CA LEU A 140 3.81 -13.04 9.81
C LEU A 140 3.80 -13.13 8.28
N ASP A 141 3.56 -14.33 7.76
CA ASP A 141 3.46 -14.55 6.32
C ASP A 141 2.07 -14.16 5.81
N PHE A 142 1.98 -13.00 5.15
CA PHE A 142 0.72 -12.52 4.62
C PHE A 142 0.31 -13.32 3.35
N PRO A 143 -0.92 -13.87 3.29
CA PRO A 143 -1.30 -14.77 2.22
C PRO A 143 -1.54 -14.03 0.90
N ARG A 144 -0.97 -14.58 -0.17
CA ARG A 144 -1.19 -14.09 -1.54
C ARG A 144 -2.60 -14.45 -2.02
N LEU A 145 -3.12 -13.68 -2.98
CA LEU A 145 -4.36 -14.05 -3.68
C LEU A 145 -4.21 -15.43 -4.34
N ASN A 146 -5.18 -16.31 -4.17
CA ASN A 146 -5.21 -17.57 -4.92
C ASN A 146 -5.71 -17.36 -6.36
N ASN A 147 -5.67 -18.42 -7.18
CA ASN A 147 -6.05 -18.34 -8.60
C ASN A 147 -7.49 -17.88 -8.83
N SER A 148 -8.43 -18.24 -7.95
CA SER A 148 -9.82 -17.79 -8.04
C SER A 148 -9.95 -16.31 -7.67
N GLN A 149 -9.34 -15.91 -6.55
CA GLN A 149 -9.35 -14.54 -6.04
C GLN A 149 -8.61 -13.54 -6.95
N ARG A 150 -7.66 -14.00 -7.78
CA ARG A 150 -6.93 -13.16 -8.73
C ARG A 150 -7.71 -12.89 -10.03
N LYS A 151 -8.80 -13.60 -10.31
CA LYS A 151 -9.57 -13.39 -11.56
C LYS A 151 -10.10 -11.97 -11.64
N GLY A 152 -9.69 -11.25 -12.69
CA GLY A 152 -10.04 -9.85 -12.91
C GLY A 152 -9.36 -8.84 -11.98
N TYR A 153 -8.40 -9.28 -11.14
CA TYR A 153 -7.65 -8.39 -10.25
C TYR A 153 -6.65 -7.53 -11.03
N ARG A 154 -6.67 -6.21 -10.78
CA ARG A 154 -5.76 -5.22 -11.41
C ARG A 154 -5.29 -4.14 -10.45
N GLY A 155 -5.19 -4.48 -9.16
CA GLY A 155 -4.82 -3.54 -8.12
C GLY A 155 -6.00 -2.67 -7.68
N ASN A 156 -5.69 -1.42 -7.33
CA ASN A 156 -6.64 -0.47 -6.73
C ASN A 156 -7.26 -1.01 -5.43
N ASP A 157 -6.43 -1.71 -4.66
CA ASP A 157 -6.78 -2.27 -3.37
C ASP A 157 -7.01 -1.17 -2.34
N ASN A 158 -8.12 -1.31 -1.62
CA ASN A 158 -8.44 -0.56 -0.43
C ASN A 158 -8.37 -1.52 0.76
N PHE A 159 -7.53 -1.20 1.74
CA PHE A 159 -7.42 -1.97 2.98
C PHE A 159 -8.00 -1.17 4.14
N TYR A 160 -8.65 -1.85 5.07
CA TYR A 160 -9.18 -1.23 6.29
C TYR A 160 -9.43 -2.27 7.37
N ILE A 161 -9.41 -1.85 8.63
CA ILE A 161 -9.77 -2.71 9.76
C ILE A 161 -11.29 -2.66 9.97
N ARG A 162 -11.92 -3.83 10.13
CA ARG A 162 -13.33 -3.96 10.52
C ARG A 162 -13.46 -5.17 11.45
N ASP A 163 -14.05 -4.96 12.62
CA ASP A 163 -14.30 -6.00 13.63
C ASP A 163 -13.02 -6.80 14.01
N GLY A 164 -11.88 -6.11 14.14
CA GLY A 164 -10.60 -6.75 14.46
C GLY A 164 -10.00 -7.58 13.32
N LYS A 165 -10.53 -7.45 12.09
CA LYS A 165 -10.04 -8.15 10.90
C LYS A 165 -9.58 -7.13 9.85
N LEU A 166 -8.57 -7.51 9.07
CA LEU A 166 -8.14 -6.71 7.92
C LEU A 166 -9.04 -7.07 6.74
N ILE A 167 -9.71 -6.08 6.18
CA ILE A 167 -10.50 -6.23 4.96
C ILE A 167 -9.71 -5.66 3.79
N ARG A 168 -9.71 -6.38 2.68
CA ARG A 168 -9.20 -5.93 1.39
C ARG A 168 -10.35 -5.89 0.39
N GLU A 169 -10.54 -4.75 -0.23
CA GLU A 169 -11.51 -4.55 -1.29
C GLU A 169 -10.80 -4.09 -2.57
N PHE A 170 -11.15 -4.67 -3.72
CA PHE A 170 -10.67 -4.18 -5.02
C PHE A 170 -11.68 -4.37 -6.14
N PRO A 171 -11.65 -3.50 -7.17
CA PRO A 171 -12.48 -3.64 -8.37
C PRO A 171 -12.10 -4.87 -9.21
N ILE A 172 -13.08 -5.46 -9.88
CA ILE A 172 -12.88 -6.57 -10.81
C ILE A 172 -12.99 -6.08 -12.25
N TYR A 173 -12.08 -6.53 -13.10
CA TYR A 173 -12.01 -6.18 -14.51
C TYR A 173 -12.33 -7.37 -15.41
N ASN A 174 -12.99 -7.08 -16.54
CA ASN A 174 -13.25 -8.03 -17.61
C ASN A 174 -12.18 -7.86 -18.71
N GLY A 175 -11.72 -8.98 -19.28
CA GLY A 175 -10.71 -9.01 -20.33
C GLY A 175 -9.26 -8.99 -19.85
N SER A 176 -8.33 -9.01 -20.80
CA SER A 176 -6.89 -9.09 -20.57
C SER A 176 -6.15 -7.85 -21.08
N GLY A 177 -4.88 -7.70 -20.70
CA GLY A 177 -4.03 -6.61 -21.22
C GLY A 177 -4.51 -5.21 -20.85
N LYS A 178 -4.23 -4.25 -21.74
CA LYS A 178 -4.55 -2.81 -21.57
C LYS A 178 -6.02 -2.48 -21.84
N ASP A 179 -6.73 -3.35 -22.56
CA ASP A 179 -8.12 -3.13 -22.98
C ASP A 179 -9.15 -3.60 -21.94
N ALA A 180 -8.69 -4.13 -20.81
CA ALA A 180 -9.56 -4.61 -19.76
C ALA A 180 -10.36 -3.47 -19.13
N LYS A 181 -11.66 -3.70 -18.95
CA LYS A 181 -12.61 -2.69 -18.45
C LYS A 181 -13.13 -3.06 -17.06
N PRO A 182 -13.38 -2.09 -16.17
CA PRO A 182 -14.05 -2.36 -14.91
C PRO A 182 -15.40 -3.03 -15.17
N SER A 183 -15.68 -4.11 -14.44
CA SER A 183 -16.97 -4.81 -14.51
C SER A 183 -18.08 -4.09 -13.72
N GLY A 184 -17.72 -3.10 -12.90
CA GLY A 184 -18.58 -2.52 -11.87
C GLY A 184 -18.61 -3.33 -10.57
N ALA A 185 -18.09 -4.56 -10.59
CA ALA A 185 -17.99 -5.41 -9.42
C ALA A 185 -16.79 -5.08 -8.55
N LYS A 186 -16.92 -5.39 -7.26
CA LYS A 186 -15.82 -5.42 -6.30
C LYS A 186 -15.72 -6.81 -5.67
N ARG A 187 -14.49 -7.21 -5.34
CA ARG A 187 -14.20 -8.37 -4.50
C ARG A 187 -13.78 -7.89 -3.12
N GLN A 188 -14.31 -8.53 -2.08
CA GLN A 188 -13.90 -8.31 -0.70
C GLN A 188 -13.33 -9.59 -0.09
N LEU A 189 -12.15 -9.47 0.51
CA LEU A 189 -11.49 -10.53 1.27
C LEU A 189 -11.32 -10.06 2.71
N GLU A 190 -11.65 -10.93 3.65
CA GLU A 190 -11.40 -10.77 5.07
C GLU A 190 -10.20 -11.63 5.45
N TYR A 191 -9.25 -11.01 6.12
CA TYR A 191 -8.09 -11.65 6.70
C TYR A 191 -8.25 -11.64 8.22
N GLY A 192 -8.21 -12.82 8.82
CA GLY A 192 -8.13 -12.98 10.28
C GLY A 192 -6.83 -13.64 10.66
N LEU A 193 -6.48 -13.58 11.94
CA LEU A 193 -5.35 -14.30 12.50
C LEU A 193 -5.85 -15.39 13.46
N ARG A 194 -5.16 -16.53 13.47
CA ARG A 194 -5.35 -17.60 14.47
C ARG A 194 -4.03 -18.34 14.64
N SER A 195 -3.48 -18.32 15.84
CA SER A 195 -2.20 -19.00 16.13
C SER A 195 -1.09 -18.52 15.19
N ASN A 196 -1.02 -17.21 14.98
CA ASN A 196 -0.01 -16.53 14.15
C ASN A 196 -0.08 -16.92 12.65
N GLU A 197 -1.15 -17.59 12.22
CA GLU A 197 -1.41 -17.89 10.82
C GLU A 197 -2.64 -17.11 10.32
N PHE A 198 -2.49 -16.50 9.15
CA PHE A 198 -3.60 -15.80 8.51
C PHE A 198 -4.64 -16.78 7.95
N THR A 199 -5.90 -16.49 8.24
CA THR A 199 -7.07 -17.09 7.60
C THR A 199 -7.63 -16.13 6.57
N VAL A 200 -8.12 -16.64 5.45
CA VAL A 200 -8.68 -15.81 4.36
C VAL A 200 -10.08 -16.27 4.04
N LYS A 201 -11.04 -15.34 4.11
CA LYS A 201 -12.44 -15.56 3.74
C LYS A 201 -12.86 -14.56 2.68
N GLN A 202 -13.37 -15.03 1.55
CA GLN A 202 -14.00 -14.14 0.58
C GLN A 202 -15.43 -13.85 1.02
N LEU A 203 -15.77 -12.57 1.23
CA LEU A 203 -17.02 -12.17 1.87
C LEU A 203 -18.25 -12.14 0.96
N SER A 204 -18.05 -12.09 -0.36
CA SER A 204 -19.13 -12.17 -1.35
C SER A 204 -18.69 -12.92 -2.60
N LYS A 205 -19.64 -13.52 -3.32
CA LYS A 205 -19.49 -13.63 -4.78
C LYS A 205 -19.59 -12.19 -5.29
N ASP A 206 -18.53 -11.74 -5.94
CA ASP A 206 -18.33 -10.43 -6.58
C ASP A 206 -19.63 -9.61 -6.74
N SER A 207 -19.66 -8.38 -6.22
CA SER A 207 -20.89 -7.60 -5.95
C SER A 207 -21.78 -7.18 -7.16
N VAL A 208 -21.86 -7.99 -8.22
CA VAL A 208 -22.75 -7.79 -9.37
C VAL A 208 -23.41 -9.11 -9.77
N GLU A 209 -24.24 -9.64 -8.86
CA GLU A 209 -25.40 -10.47 -9.21
C GLU A 209 -26.71 -9.73 -8.85
N VAL A 210 -26.70 -8.39 -8.86
CA VAL A 210 -27.92 -7.58 -8.80
C VAL A 210 -28.19 -7.06 -10.20
N ALA A 211 -29.07 -7.78 -10.89
CA ALA A 211 -29.49 -7.50 -12.24
C ALA A 211 -29.97 -6.06 -12.43
N THR A 212 -29.56 -5.51 -13.56
CA THR A 212 -30.26 -4.48 -14.32
C THR A 212 -31.78 -4.70 -14.35
N LYS A 213 -32.53 -3.86 -13.63
CA LYS A 213 -33.88 -3.45 -14.03
C LYS A 213 -34.00 -1.94 -13.85
N GLN A 214 -33.90 -1.23 -14.98
CA GLN A 214 -34.31 0.16 -15.10
C GLN A 214 -35.86 0.25 -15.23
N PRO A 215 -36.45 1.44 -15.06
CA PRO A 215 -37.68 1.65 -14.30
C PRO A 215 -38.94 1.59 -15.17
N VAL A 216 -40.07 1.26 -14.55
CA VAL A 216 -41.39 1.55 -15.12
C VAL A 216 -42.14 2.42 -14.13
N ALA A 217 -42.49 3.61 -14.58
CA ALA A 217 -43.30 4.59 -13.87
C ALA A 217 -44.79 4.27 -14.00
N ALA A 218 -45.54 4.89 -13.08
CA ALA A 218 -46.96 5.27 -13.12
C ALA A 218 -47.98 4.39 -12.34
N ASN A 219 -48.47 5.01 -11.27
CA ASN A 219 -49.84 5.09 -10.74
C ASN A 219 -50.61 3.81 -10.40
N THR A 220 -51.15 3.74 -9.18
CA THR A 220 -52.53 4.18 -8.88
C THR A 220 -52.80 4.11 -7.36
N ALA A 221 -53.60 5.06 -6.89
CA ALA A 221 -54.03 5.28 -5.53
C ALA A 221 -55.14 4.31 -5.05
N VAL A 222 -55.15 4.07 -3.72
CA VAL A 222 -56.32 3.85 -2.83
C VAL A 222 -57.25 2.63 -3.09
N LYS A 223 -57.33 1.70 -2.13
CA LYS A 223 -58.52 1.58 -1.23
C LYS A 223 -58.31 0.60 -0.07
N GLN A 224 -58.76 1.07 1.09
CA GLN A 224 -58.91 0.44 2.39
C GLN A 224 -60.27 -0.27 2.49
N THR A 225 -60.31 -1.48 3.06
CA THR A 225 -61.44 -2.19 3.72
C THR A 225 -61.01 -3.67 3.86
N THR A 226 -61.20 -4.45 4.93
CA THR A 226 -62.02 -4.36 6.16
C THR A 226 -61.61 -5.56 7.04
N ASP A 227 -61.60 -5.36 8.36
CA ASP A 227 -61.58 -6.41 9.38
C ASP A 227 -62.82 -7.31 9.32
N THR A 228 -62.68 -8.63 9.57
CA THR A 228 -63.58 -9.36 10.49
C THR A 228 -62.97 -10.69 11.01
N LYS A 229 -62.55 -10.68 12.29
CA LYS A 229 -62.89 -11.59 13.41
C LYS A 229 -63.14 -13.10 13.18
N ALA A 230 -62.38 -13.94 13.91
CA ALA A 230 -62.82 -14.95 14.91
C ALA A 230 -61.71 -16.03 15.07
N SER A 231 -60.98 -16.14 16.19
CA SER A 231 -61.33 -16.64 17.54
C SER A 231 -61.22 -18.17 17.73
N SER A 232 -60.14 -18.61 18.39
CA SER A 232 -60.04 -19.68 19.43
C SER A 232 -58.54 -19.97 19.63
N LYS A 233 -57.82 -19.75 20.74
CA LYS A 233 -57.97 -19.92 22.20
C LYS A 233 -58.12 -21.38 22.69
N SER A 234 -56.99 -21.99 23.07
CA SER A 234 -56.79 -22.84 24.26
C SER A 234 -55.29 -23.24 24.34
N SER A 235 -54.48 -22.68 25.26
CA SER A 235 -54.17 -23.21 26.62
C SER A 235 -53.54 -24.63 26.59
N GLU A 236 -52.23 -24.78 26.83
CA GLU A 236 -51.58 -24.86 28.16
C GLU A 236 -51.32 -26.33 28.57
N LYS A 237 -50.05 -26.77 28.71
CA LYS A 237 -49.50 -27.29 29.99
C LYS A 237 -48.06 -27.83 29.90
N LYS A 238 -47.32 -27.45 30.94
CA LYS A 238 -46.06 -28.00 31.51
C LYS A 238 -46.07 -29.51 31.75
N LYS A 239 -44.86 -30.11 31.74
CA LYS A 239 -44.18 -30.88 32.82
C LYS A 239 -42.81 -31.35 32.25
N SER A 240 -41.63 -31.00 32.77
CA SER A 240 -40.97 -31.21 34.08
C SER A 240 -40.40 -32.60 34.33
N SER A 241 -39.10 -32.61 34.72
CA SER A 241 -38.38 -33.59 35.57
C SER A 241 -37.80 -34.83 34.84
N SER A 242 -36.65 -35.44 35.19
CA SER A 242 -35.77 -35.36 36.36
C SER A 242 -34.43 -36.12 36.13
N LYS A 243 -33.39 -35.81 36.94
CA LYS A 243 -32.35 -36.67 37.60
C LYS A 243 -31.56 -37.71 36.77
N SER A 244 -30.31 -38.12 37.04
CA SER A 244 -29.23 -37.84 38.01
C SER A 244 -28.11 -38.85 37.69
N LYS A 245 -26.82 -38.55 37.94
CA LYS A 245 -25.91 -39.35 38.80
C LYS A 245 -24.46 -38.86 38.74
N LYS A 246 -23.75 -39.26 39.78
CA LYS A 246 -22.57 -38.69 40.45
C LYS A 246 -21.56 -39.82 40.62
N LYS A 247 -20.25 -39.58 40.44
CA LYS A 247 -19.10 -40.24 41.12
C LYS A 247 -17.78 -39.77 40.48
N LYS A 248 -16.58 -39.75 41.08
CA LYS A 248 -16.01 -39.46 42.42
C LYS A 248 -14.49 -39.74 42.24
N HIS A 249 -13.61 -38.81 42.65
CA HIS A 249 -12.21 -38.93 43.08
C HIS A 249 -11.18 -39.87 42.39
N ARG A 250 -9.98 -39.34 42.11
CA ARG A 250 -8.74 -39.76 42.80
C ARG A 250 -7.57 -38.76 42.63
N ARG A 251 -6.92 -38.43 43.76
CA ARG A 251 -5.59 -37.80 43.92
C ARG A 251 -4.51 -38.90 43.92
N HIS A 252 -3.29 -38.57 43.45
CA HIS A 252 -1.96 -39.00 43.92
C HIS A 252 -0.96 -37.96 43.32
N HIS A 253 -0.17 -37.16 44.08
CA HIS A 253 1.22 -37.41 44.57
C HIS A 253 2.09 -38.16 43.55
N ARG A 254 3.32 -37.76 43.18
CA ARG A 254 4.48 -37.33 43.98
C ARG A 254 5.65 -36.88 43.05
N GLU A 255 6.55 -36.05 43.60
CA GLU A 255 7.97 -35.74 43.31
C GLU A 255 8.65 -36.33 42.05
N GLU A 256 9.24 -35.47 41.21
CA GLU A 256 10.70 -35.19 41.12
C GLU A 256 10.91 -33.81 40.45
#